data_AF-A0A7S2GY33-F1
#
_entry.id   AF-A0A7S2GY33-F1
#
_cell.length_a   1.000
_cell.length_b   1.000
_cell.length_c   1.000
_cell.angle_alpha   90.00
_cell.angle_beta   90.00
_cell.angle_gamma   90.00
#
_symmetry.space_group_name_H-M   'P 1'
#
loop_
_entity.id
_entity.type
_entity.pdbx_description
1 polymer ?
#
loop_
_entity_poly.entity_id
_entity_poly.type
_entity_poly.pdbx_seq_one_letter_code
_entity_poly.pdbx_strand_id
1 'polypeptide(L)'
;TEQGYASRKTPGHWQGDSSIRESLWQSGYNTKTWQYRFIKKLNHVRTHYRIGGSADIHTTSEDPHSMVFTRSSSYGHISSAWVFLNNQPDTNATTPQRYCPGPFPPTGDNSISEWVEVLSGDGPAVLKDGCYHAPDAAPKVLVLKRQRRFYFV
;
A
#
# COMPACT_ATOMS: atom_id res chain seq x y z
N THR A 1 -54.59 -19.63 -37.73
CA THR A 1 -54.64 -19.43 -36.26
C THR A 1 -53.33 -19.93 -35.70
N GLU A 2 -52.32 -19.06 -35.68
CA GLU A 2 -50.97 -19.39 -35.20
C GLU A 2 -50.93 -19.18 -33.69
N GLN A 3 -50.72 -20.27 -32.93
CA GLN A 3 -50.50 -20.20 -31.50
C GLN A 3 -49.01 -20.03 -31.23
N GLY A 4 -48.65 -18.84 -30.74
CA GLY A 4 -47.31 -18.49 -30.31
C GLY A 4 -46.87 -19.29 -29.08
N TYR A 5 -45.76 -19.99 -29.20
CA TYR A 5 -45.05 -20.57 -28.06
C TYR A 5 -44.30 -19.47 -27.32
N ALA A 6 -44.80 -19.11 -26.15
CA ALA A 6 -44.10 -18.24 -25.20
C ALA A 6 -42.83 -18.95 -24.69
N SER A 7 -41.67 -18.42 -25.05
CA SER A 7 -40.37 -18.88 -24.56
C SER A 7 -40.23 -18.54 -23.08
N ARG A 8 -40.23 -19.59 -22.23
CA ARG A 8 -40.05 -19.52 -20.78
C ARG A 8 -38.59 -19.14 -20.49
N LYS A 9 -38.32 -17.91 -20.06
CA LYS A 9 -37.02 -17.52 -19.51
C LYS A 9 -36.79 -18.29 -18.21
N THR A 10 -35.84 -19.21 -18.21
CA THR A 10 -35.38 -19.90 -17.00
C THR A 10 -34.57 -18.94 -16.11
N PRO A 11 -34.61 -19.10 -14.78
CA PRO A 11 -33.88 -18.25 -13.85
C PRO A 11 -32.36 -18.51 -13.96
N GLY A 12 -31.61 -17.43 -14.22
CA GLY A 12 -30.20 -17.20 -13.94
C GLY A 12 -29.28 -18.43 -13.82
N HIS A 13 -28.88 -19.00 -14.95
CA HIS A 13 -27.66 -19.81 -15.00
C HIS A 13 -26.46 -18.87 -14.80
N TRP A 14 -25.90 -18.83 -13.59
CA TRP A 14 -24.58 -18.25 -13.35
C TRP A 14 -23.55 -19.10 -14.10
N GLN A 15 -23.32 -18.79 -15.37
CA GLN A 15 -22.13 -19.24 -16.06
C GLN A 15 -20.95 -18.66 -15.30
N GLY A 16 -20.37 -19.46 -14.41
CA GLY A 16 -19.14 -19.09 -13.73
C GLY A 16 -18.11 -18.79 -14.80
N ASP A 17 -17.70 -17.53 -14.89
CA ASP A 17 -16.73 -17.09 -15.86
C ASP A 17 -15.42 -17.85 -15.62
N SER A 18 -15.14 -18.82 -16.48
CA SER A 18 -13.96 -19.67 -16.38
C SER A 18 -12.66 -18.90 -16.66
N SER A 19 -12.77 -17.68 -17.19
CA SER A 19 -11.63 -16.77 -17.37
C SER A 19 -10.99 -16.34 -16.04
N ILE A 20 -11.71 -16.46 -14.91
CA ILE A 20 -11.20 -16.06 -13.59
C ILE A 20 -10.32 -17.17 -12.94
N ARG A 21 -10.26 -18.37 -13.55
CA ARG A 21 -9.55 -19.54 -12.99
C ARG A 21 -8.38 -20.01 -13.85
N GLU A 22 -7.58 -19.07 -14.36
CA GLU A 22 -6.33 -19.43 -15.03
C GLU A 22 -5.38 -20.15 -14.07
N SER A 23 -4.68 -21.16 -14.59
CA SER A 23 -3.78 -21.95 -13.76
C SER A 23 -2.41 -21.29 -13.69
N LEU A 24 -1.83 -21.16 -12.49
CA LEU A 24 -0.52 -20.51 -12.28
C LEU A 24 0.61 -21.13 -13.14
N TRP A 25 0.58 -22.43 -13.41
CA TRP A 25 1.60 -23.10 -14.24
C TRP A 25 1.63 -22.60 -15.69
N GLN A 26 0.52 -22.06 -16.22
CA GLN A 26 0.47 -21.46 -17.56
C GLN A 26 1.37 -20.22 -17.67
N SER A 27 1.60 -19.52 -16.56
CA SER A 27 2.55 -18.39 -16.49
C SER A 27 4.01 -18.83 -16.38
N GLY A 28 4.29 -20.13 -16.23
CA GLY A 28 5.62 -20.66 -15.95
C GLY A 28 6.20 -20.17 -14.62
N TYR A 29 5.36 -19.74 -13.67
CA TYR A 29 5.76 -19.13 -12.40
C TYR A 29 6.68 -17.91 -12.58
N ASN A 30 6.37 -17.06 -13.56
CA ASN A 30 7.22 -15.92 -13.91
C ASN A 30 7.41 -14.93 -12.74
N THR A 31 8.60 -14.93 -12.14
CA THR A 31 8.98 -14.04 -11.03
C THR A 31 9.40 -12.64 -11.48
N LYS A 32 9.41 -12.37 -12.80
CA LYS A 32 9.82 -11.09 -13.37
C LYS A 32 8.67 -10.12 -13.61
N THR A 33 7.42 -10.53 -13.38
CA THR A 33 6.24 -9.67 -13.51
C THR A 33 6.28 -8.51 -12.51
N TRP A 34 5.61 -7.40 -12.83
CA TRP A 34 5.58 -6.24 -11.94
C TRP A 34 4.83 -6.58 -10.64
N GLN A 35 3.75 -7.36 -10.71
CA GLN A 35 2.97 -7.80 -9.55
C GLN A 35 3.83 -8.61 -8.59
N TYR A 36 4.59 -9.58 -9.11
CA TYR A 36 5.47 -10.40 -8.28
C TYR A 36 6.51 -9.56 -7.56
N ARG A 37 7.16 -8.62 -8.28
CA ARG A 37 8.15 -7.71 -7.69
C ARG A 37 7.52 -6.80 -6.64
N PHE A 38 6.33 -6.28 -6.89
CA PHE A 38 5.59 -5.43 -5.96
C PHE A 38 5.25 -6.19 -4.67
N ILE A 39 4.66 -7.39 -4.78
CA ILE A 39 4.35 -8.24 -3.61
C ILE A 39 5.61 -8.64 -2.86
N LYS A 40 6.70 -8.97 -3.57
CA LYS A 40 8.01 -9.25 -2.97
C LYS A 40 8.51 -8.05 -2.15
N LYS A 41 8.38 -6.84 -2.67
CA LYS A 41 8.76 -5.60 -1.98
C LYS A 41 7.91 -5.35 -0.73
N LEU A 42 6.59 -5.50 -0.82
CA LEU A 42 5.69 -5.41 0.34
C LEU A 42 6.06 -6.41 1.43
N ASN A 43 6.32 -7.66 1.07
CA ASN A 43 6.73 -8.69 2.02
C ASN A 43 8.09 -8.37 2.66
N HIS A 44 9.03 -7.82 1.88
CA HIS A 44 10.30 -7.37 2.41
C HIS A 44 10.13 -6.26 3.44
N VAL A 45 9.34 -5.23 3.14
CA VAL A 45 9.01 -4.15 4.09
C VAL A 45 8.35 -4.74 5.35
N ARG A 46 7.39 -5.66 5.17
CA ARG A 46 6.67 -6.32 6.26
C ARG A 46 7.61 -7.01 7.25
N THR A 47 8.56 -7.79 6.76
CA THR A 47 9.47 -8.58 7.59
C THR A 47 10.62 -7.72 8.12
N HIS A 48 11.22 -6.87 7.29
CA HIS A 48 12.36 -6.04 7.66
C HIS A 48 12.02 -5.05 8.78
N TYR A 49 10.87 -4.37 8.67
CA TYR A 49 10.41 -3.40 9.67
C TYR A 49 9.53 -4.02 10.76
N ARG A 50 9.33 -5.35 10.74
CA ARG A 50 8.52 -6.09 11.73
C ARG A 50 7.10 -5.55 11.91
N ILE A 51 6.51 -5.08 10.80
CA ILE A 51 5.14 -4.56 10.75
C ILE A 51 4.11 -5.67 10.40
N GLY A 52 4.57 -6.92 10.23
CA GLY A 52 3.71 -8.10 10.13
C GLY A 52 3.47 -8.76 11.49
N GLY A 53 2.32 -9.44 11.65
CA GLY A 53 1.92 -10.12 12.89
C GLY A 53 0.67 -9.49 13.52
N SER A 54 0.54 -9.60 14.84
CA SER A 54 -0.49 -8.96 15.69
C SER A 54 -0.33 -7.43 15.79
N ALA A 55 0.10 -6.79 14.70
CA ALA A 55 0.23 -5.35 14.63
C ALA A 55 -1.17 -4.74 14.51
N ASP A 56 -1.49 -3.84 15.42
CA ASP A 56 -2.74 -3.09 15.39
C ASP A 56 -2.79 -2.21 14.16
N ILE A 57 -3.94 -2.19 13.50
CA ILE A 57 -4.22 -1.34 12.35
C ILE A 57 -5.12 -0.21 12.83
N HIS A 58 -4.68 1.03 12.61
CA HIS A 58 -5.46 2.21 12.96
C HIS A 58 -5.68 3.04 11.70
N THR A 59 -6.92 3.08 11.21
CA THR A 59 -7.30 3.99 10.13
C THR A 59 -7.18 5.42 10.64
N THR A 60 -6.40 6.24 9.94
CA THR A 60 -6.15 7.63 10.33
C THR A 60 -6.99 8.60 9.51
N SER A 61 -7.18 8.30 8.22
CA SER A 61 -8.10 9.01 7.34
C SER A 61 -8.61 8.05 6.26
N GLU A 62 -9.87 8.21 5.90
CA GLU A 62 -10.49 7.50 4.80
C GLU A 62 -11.41 8.48 4.08
N ASP A 63 -11.14 8.69 2.80
CA ASP A 63 -11.96 9.49 1.92
C ASP A 63 -12.17 8.73 0.59
N PRO A 64 -13.12 9.15 -0.28
CA PRO A 64 -13.38 8.44 -1.53
C PRO A 64 -12.18 8.33 -2.49
N HIS A 65 -11.14 9.14 -2.29
CA HIS A 65 -9.96 9.25 -3.14
C HIS A 65 -8.69 8.68 -2.50
N SER A 66 -8.63 8.56 -1.17
CA SER A 66 -7.45 8.09 -0.47
C SER A 66 -7.75 7.38 0.84
N MET A 67 -6.85 6.47 1.23
CA MET A 67 -6.90 5.80 2.51
C MET A 67 -5.53 5.90 3.18
N VAL A 68 -5.51 6.41 4.41
CA VAL A 68 -4.32 6.51 5.25
C VAL A 68 -4.54 5.71 6.52
N PHE A 69 -3.66 4.77 6.80
CA PHE A 69 -3.70 4.00 8.03
C PHE A 69 -2.30 3.73 8.57
N THR A 70 -2.23 3.46 9.86
CA THR A 70 -0.98 3.08 10.51
C THR A 70 -0.99 1.63 10.92
N ARG A 71 0.20 1.04 10.96
CA ARG A 71 0.46 -0.28 11.55
C ARG A 71 1.55 -0.14 12.60
N SER A 72 1.25 -0.50 13.84
CA SER A 72 2.21 -0.47 14.94
C SER A 72 2.48 -1.88 15.44
N SER A 73 3.75 -2.23 15.59
CA SER A 73 4.14 -3.49 16.23
C SER A 73 4.00 -3.36 17.76
N SER A 74 3.40 -4.36 18.41
CA SER A 74 3.31 -4.43 19.88
C SER A 74 4.69 -4.56 20.56
N TYR A 75 5.75 -4.86 19.80
CA TYR A 75 7.11 -5.09 20.28
C TYR A 75 7.94 -3.81 20.51
N GLY A 76 7.28 -2.67 20.73
CA GLY A 76 7.90 -1.41 21.14
C GLY A 76 7.48 -0.22 20.27
N HIS A 77 7.42 0.95 20.89
CA HIS A 77 6.90 2.23 20.35
C HIS A 77 7.59 2.79 19.08
N ILE A 78 8.57 2.09 18.52
CA ILE A 78 9.48 2.63 17.49
C ILE A 78 9.10 2.16 16.09
N SER A 79 8.37 1.04 15.96
CA SER A 79 8.04 0.45 14.66
C SER A 79 6.58 0.73 14.27
N SER A 80 6.30 1.98 13.90
CA SER A 80 5.06 2.34 13.21
C SER A 80 5.33 2.55 11.71
N ALA A 81 4.48 1.96 10.87
CA ALA A 81 4.41 2.26 9.46
C ALA A 81 3.16 3.07 9.17
N TRP A 82 3.28 4.06 8.31
CA TRP A 82 2.15 4.77 7.71
C TRP A 82 1.98 4.28 6.29
N VAL A 83 0.76 3.87 5.95
CA VAL A 83 0.41 3.33 4.63
C VAL A 83 -0.55 4.31 3.97
N PHE A 84 -0.24 4.66 2.73
CA PHE A 84 -1.00 5.60 1.92
C PHE A 84 -1.43 4.91 0.65
N LEU A 85 -2.74 4.81 0.46
CA LEU A 85 -3.36 4.22 -0.72
C LEU A 85 -4.17 5.28 -1.44
N ASN A 86 -4.14 5.22 -2.77
CA ASN A 86 -4.92 6.06 -3.64
C ASN A 86 -6.06 5.23 -4.26
N ASN A 87 -7.28 5.73 -4.15
CA ASN A 87 -8.51 5.14 -4.65
C ASN A 87 -9.12 5.98 -5.80
N GLN A 88 -8.43 7.01 -6.30
CA GLN A 88 -8.98 7.90 -7.32
C GLN A 88 -9.07 7.17 -8.68
N PRO A 89 -10.26 7.10 -9.32
CA PRO A 89 -10.52 6.22 -10.47
C PRO A 89 -9.78 6.60 -11.77
N ASP A 90 -9.19 7.79 -11.86
CA ASP A 90 -8.55 8.31 -13.08
C ASP A 90 -7.12 8.84 -12.86
N THR A 91 -6.50 8.50 -11.73
CA THR A 91 -5.11 8.92 -11.48
C THR A 91 -4.12 8.00 -12.13
N ASN A 92 -3.22 8.59 -12.93
CA ASN A 92 -2.00 7.91 -13.33
C ASN A 92 -1.10 7.72 -12.10
N ALA A 93 -0.51 6.54 -11.98
CA ALA A 93 0.47 6.19 -10.95
C ALA A 93 1.62 7.20 -10.83
N THR A 94 1.91 8.00 -11.86
CA THR A 94 2.98 9.02 -11.88
C THR A 94 2.57 10.40 -11.36
N THR A 95 1.29 10.63 -11.05
CA THR A 95 0.79 11.95 -10.64
C THR A 95 1.15 12.22 -9.18
N PRO A 96 1.78 13.35 -8.83
CA PRO A 96 2.04 13.67 -7.43
C PRO A 96 0.77 13.69 -6.58
N GLN A 97 0.85 13.19 -5.35
CA GLN A 97 -0.29 13.09 -4.43
C GLN A 97 0.03 13.71 -3.07
N ARG A 98 -1.00 14.29 -2.45
CA ARG A 98 -0.91 14.82 -1.09
C ARG A 98 -1.84 14.04 -0.18
N TYR A 99 -1.27 13.39 0.83
CA TYR A 99 -2.04 12.64 1.81
C TYR A 99 -2.04 13.35 3.17
N CYS A 100 -3.24 13.52 3.73
CA CYS A 100 -3.43 14.16 5.03
C CYS A 100 -4.33 13.27 5.92
N PRO A 101 -4.00 13.06 7.20
CA PRO A 101 -2.79 13.55 7.86
C PRO A 101 -1.55 12.73 7.45
N GLY A 102 -0.38 13.36 7.55
CA GLY A 102 0.92 12.72 7.50
C GLY A 102 1.42 12.37 8.91
N PRO A 103 2.51 11.60 9.02
CA PRO A 103 3.12 11.31 10.30
C PRO A 103 3.65 12.58 10.98
N PHE A 104 3.59 12.60 12.30
CA PHE A 104 4.22 13.66 13.09
C PHE A 104 5.74 13.67 12.87
N PRO A 105 6.38 14.86 12.90
CA PRO A 105 7.83 14.92 12.93
C PRO A 105 8.36 14.13 14.13
N PRO A 106 9.47 13.38 13.98
CA PRO A 106 10.04 12.60 15.07
C PRO A 106 10.37 13.52 16.25
N THR A 107 9.68 13.36 17.38
CA THR A 107 9.91 14.16 18.59
C THR A 107 11.00 13.52 19.45
N GLY A 108 12.08 14.24 19.73
CA GLY A 108 13.14 13.85 20.66
C GLY A 108 14.45 14.60 20.43
N ASP A 109 15.15 14.94 21.52
CA ASP A 109 16.38 15.79 21.55
C ASP A 109 17.58 15.27 20.74
N ASN A 110 17.48 14.07 20.17
CA ASN A 110 18.48 13.49 19.28
C ASN A 110 17.83 13.11 17.97
N SER A 111 17.59 14.11 17.10
CA SER A 111 16.96 14.10 15.75
C SER A 111 17.62 13.16 14.71
N ILE A 112 17.92 11.94 15.11
CA ILE A 112 18.60 10.92 14.33
C ILE A 112 17.58 10.09 13.57
N SER A 113 16.28 10.26 13.80
CA SER A 113 15.24 9.50 13.10
C SER A 113 14.58 10.34 12.02
N GLU A 114 14.32 9.75 10.86
CA GLU A 114 13.61 10.38 9.75
C GLU A 114 12.56 9.41 9.19
N TRP A 115 11.47 9.95 8.65
CA TRP A 115 10.49 9.16 7.91
C TRP A 115 11.03 8.90 6.50
N VAL A 116 11.09 7.64 6.10
CA VAL A 116 11.55 7.23 4.77
C VAL A 116 10.45 6.48 4.03
N GLU A 117 10.35 6.73 2.72
CA GLU A 117 9.42 6.03 1.82
C GLU A 117 10.09 4.79 1.25
N VAL A 118 9.61 3.62 1.65
CA VAL A 118 10.31 2.35 1.40
C VAL A 118 9.82 1.58 0.18
N LEU A 119 8.73 2.00 -0.47
CA LEU A 119 8.20 1.33 -1.67
C LEU A 119 8.76 1.86 -2.99
N SER A 120 9.40 3.02 -3.03
CA SER A 120 9.90 3.65 -4.26
C SER A 120 11.42 3.77 -4.29
N GLY A 121 12.11 3.75 -3.14
CA GLY A 121 13.57 3.83 -3.13
C GLY A 121 14.25 4.19 -1.81
N ASP A 122 13.59 4.07 -0.66
CA ASP A 122 14.11 4.41 0.67
C ASP A 122 14.54 5.89 0.82
N GLY A 123 13.91 6.80 0.07
CA GLY A 123 14.16 8.24 0.14
C GLY A 123 13.46 8.91 1.33
N PRO A 124 13.93 10.08 1.80
CA PRO A 124 13.27 10.82 2.88
C PRO A 124 11.87 11.27 2.44
N ALA A 125 10.91 11.17 3.35
CA ALA A 125 9.55 11.62 3.13
C ALA A 125 9.47 13.15 3.15
N VAL A 126 8.77 13.73 2.16
CA VAL A 126 8.49 15.17 2.14
C VAL A 126 7.23 15.43 2.97
N LEU A 127 7.42 15.87 4.21
CA LEU A 127 6.34 16.23 5.13
C LEU A 127 6.21 17.75 5.19
N LYS A 128 5.02 18.28 4.89
CA LYS A 128 4.73 19.71 4.91
C LYS A 128 3.32 19.95 5.40
N ASP A 129 3.13 20.95 6.27
CA ASP A 129 1.83 21.37 6.79
C ASP A 129 0.99 20.21 7.38
N GLY A 130 1.67 19.24 8.03
CA GLY A 130 1.03 18.05 8.61
C GLY A 130 0.59 16.99 7.59
N CYS A 131 1.03 17.08 6.33
CA CYS A 131 0.70 16.15 5.26
C CYS A 131 1.96 15.53 4.63
N TYR A 132 1.80 14.38 4.00
CA TYR A 132 2.82 13.75 3.18
C TYR A 132 2.63 14.09 1.71
N HIS A 133 3.68 14.63 1.07
CA HIS A 133 3.73 14.95 -0.35
C HIS A 133 4.46 13.82 -1.10
N ALA A 134 3.69 12.90 -1.66
CA ALA A 134 4.21 11.81 -2.47
C ALA A 134 4.55 12.33 -3.89
N PRO A 135 5.69 11.91 -4.47
CA PRO A 135 6.09 12.31 -5.81
C PRO A 135 5.17 11.72 -6.90
N ASP A 136 4.39 10.70 -6.55
CA ASP A 136 3.53 9.95 -7.44
C ASP A 136 2.36 9.31 -6.67
N ALA A 137 1.42 8.68 -7.38
CA ALA A 137 0.16 8.16 -6.84
C ALA A 137 0.21 6.65 -6.55
N ALA A 138 1.36 6.00 -6.73
CA ALA A 138 1.52 4.60 -6.35
C ALA A 138 1.42 4.44 -4.82
N PRO A 139 1.04 3.25 -4.30
CA PRO A 139 1.00 3.00 -2.86
C PRO A 139 2.32 3.38 -2.19
N LYS A 140 2.24 4.11 -1.07
CA LYS A 140 3.41 4.55 -0.30
C LYS A 140 3.40 3.93 1.08
N VAL A 141 4.59 3.62 1.59
CA VAL A 141 4.78 3.22 2.98
C VAL A 141 5.89 4.04 3.58
N LEU A 142 5.57 4.80 4.64
CA LEU A 142 6.55 5.51 5.42
C LEU A 142 6.88 4.73 6.70
N VAL A 143 8.16 4.65 7.02
CA VAL A 143 8.65 4.07 8.28
C VAL A 143 9.67 5.00 8.91
N LEU A 144 9.77 4.96 10.22
CA LEU A 144 10.77 5.73 10.96
C LEU A 144 12.11 4.99 10.91
N LYS A 145 13.12 5.59 10.28
CA LYS A 145 14.47 5.05 10.18
C LYS A 145 15.43 5.87 11.03
N ARG A 146 16.16 5.21 11.93
CA ARG A 146 17.26 5.82 12.68
C ARG A 146 18.48 5.93 11.77
N GLN A 147 18.91 7.14 11.47
CA GLN A 147 20.19 7.43 10.83
C GLN A 147 21.31 6.83 11.67
N ARG A 148 22.21 6.09 11.03
CA ARG A 148 23.45 5.69 11.70
C ARG A 148 24.40 6.86 11.60
N ARG A 149 24.78 7.46 12.74
CA ARG A 149 25.92 8.38 12.77
C ARG A 149 27.15 7.58 12.37
N PHE A 150 27.63 7.79 11.15
CA PHE A 150 28.97 7.36 10.77
C PHE A 150 29.94 8.33 11.43
N TYR A 151 30.51 7.93 12.56
CA TYR A 151 31.69 8.59 13.07
C TYR A 151 32.86 8.16 12.19
N PHE A 152 33.37 9.08 11.37
CA PHE A 152 34.68 8.89 10.76
C PHE A 152 35.70 9.06 11.90
N VAL A 153 36.38 7.95 12.23
CA VAL A 153 37.52 7.93 13.17
C VAL A 153 38.79 8.12 12.37
#